data_AF-A0A5C0VJC0-F1
#
_entry.id   AF-A0A5C0VJC0-F1
#
_cell.length_a   1.000
_cell.length_b   1.000
_cell.length_c   1.000
_cell.angle_alpha   90.00
_cell.angle_beta   90.00
_cell.angle_gamma   90.00
#
_symmetry.space_group_name_H-M   'P 1'
#
loop_
_entity.id
_entity.type
_entity.pdbx_description
1 polymer ?
#
loop_
_entity_poly.entity_id
_entity_poly.type
_entity_poly.pdbx_seq_one_letter_code
_entity_poly.pdbx_strand_id
1 'polypeptide(L)'
;MKKLEKVIPQLNLLSISNIIIKNRKHIAMISLIGLVIGLIISFLITPKYEAYTVFYTPANNSISKSVLGESNLEDFMEFGSEEQTDQVLEMLQADELKDKVIQKFNLRAHYDIKADEKYPQTKVREQLASNTKINRTDYLAIKIAVKDEDPKMAAAIANYISFALDSMRTLMQQARAKQAFDILDFQYQKKQKQVDSILAQLSSIRAQGVFDYEAQSEVLSEAIIKAETQLKAEEARLKVYDAYRKDLPDTTYIKAKGRLEAARATLKSLQPTVSTFSKLSGKYLDYEAVYEKEKEALTNLQLRYENAEVDLKKSAAQKFIVDKASVPEKSTYPNKLLVMLSIGLSAFLLACLGFLAKENSN
;
A
#
# COMPACT_ATOMS: atom_id res chain seq x y z
N MET A 1 -74.15 34.74 -9.47
CA MET A 1 -72.76 34.80 -8.96
C MET A 1 -72.74 35.40 -7.55
N LYS A 2 -73.23 34.67 -6.54
CA LYS A 2 -73.12 35.05 -5.11
C LYS A 2 -73.18 33.76 -4.29
N LYS A 3 -72.00 33.24 -3.94
CA LYS A 3 -71.69 32.26 -2.88
C LYS A 3 -70.37 31.60 -3.27
N LEU A 4 -69.25 32.23 -2.94
CA LEU A 4 -67.92 31.61 -2.92
C LEU A 4 -66.96 32.58 -2.22
N GLU A 5 -67.24 32.86 -0.95
CA GLU A 5 -66.25 33.40 -0.02
C GLU A 5 -66.51 32.76 1.33
N LYS A 6 -66.12 31.47 1.43
CA LYS A 6 -65.85 30.85 2.73
C LYS A 6 -64.53 31.45 3.19
N VAL A 7 -64.61 32.44 4.07
CA VAL A 7 -63.47 32.99 4.81
C VAL A 7 -62.77 31.83 5.50
N ILE A 8 -61.58 31.47 5.05
CA ILE A 8 -60.70 30.55 5.77
C ILE A 8 -60.31 31.31 7.05
N PRO A 9 -60.71 30.84 8.26
CA PRO A 9 -60.31 31.52 9.48
C PRO A 9 -58.78 31.54 9.56
N GLN A 10 -58.19 32.72 9.75
CA GLN A 10 -56.76 32.85 9.98
C GLN A 10 -56.40 32.02 11.22
N LEU A 11 -55.60 30.97 11.06
CA LEU A 11 -55.07 30.17 12.16
C LEU A 11 -54.15 31.06 13.00
N ASN A 12 -54.69 31.67 14.05
CA ASN A 12 -53.93 32.42 15.04
C ASN A 12 -53.50 31.50 16.18
N LEU A 13 -52.32 31.74 16.76
CA LEU A 13 -51.80 30.92 17.87
C LEU A 13 -52.79 30.83 19.05
N LEU A 14 -53.53 31.91 19.30
CA LEU A 14 -54.58 32.00 20.32
C LEU A 14 -55.83 31.15 20.01
N SER A 15 -56.21 30.97 18.73
CA SER A 15 -57.35 30.13 18.39
C SER A 15 -56.99 28.65 18.49
N ILE A 16 -55.77 28.29 18.10
CA ILE A 16 -55.24 26.91 18.24
C ILE A 16 -55.19 26.51 19.72
N SER A 17 -54.63 27.36 20.59
CA SER A 17 -54.52 27.06 22.02
C SER A 17 -55.88 26.89 22.68
N ASN A 18 -56.86 27.74 22.34
CA ASN A 18 -58.23 27.64 22.86
C ASN A 18 -58.94 26.35 22.44
N ILE A 19 -58.78 25.90 21.20
CA ILE A 19 -59.37 24.64 20.71
C ILE A 19 -58.78 23.43 21.44
N ILE A 20 -57.46 23.44 21.69
CA ILE A 20 -56.77 22.39 22.44
C ILE A 20 -57.27 22.38 23.90
N ILE A 21 -57.39 23.54 24.54
CA ILE A 21 -57.88 23.64 25.92
C ILE A 21 -59.34 23.18 26.04
N LYS A 22 -60.19 23.56 25.08
CA LYS A 22 -61.61 23.16 25.02
C LYS A 22 -61.75 21.63 24.93
N ASN A 23 -60.94 20.99 24.08
CA ASN A 23 -61.00 19.54 23.84
C ASN A 23 -59.98 18.73 24.65
N ARG A 24 -59.33 19.33 25.66
CA ARG A 24 -58.19 18.74 26.41
C ARG A 24 -58.44 17.32 26.94
N LYS A 25 -59.67 17.01 27.38
CA LYS A 25 -60.03 15.68 27.90
C LYS A 25 -59.99 14.61 26.80
N HIS A 26 -60.51 14.93 25.62
CA HIS A 26 -60.51 14.02 24.47
C HIS A 26 -59.11 13.86 23.89
N ILE A 27 -58.35 14.95 23.78
CA ILE A 27 -56.95 14.91 23.32
C ILE A 27 -56.11 14.09 24.30
N ALA A 28 -56.26 14.30 25.62
CA ALA A 28 -55.56 13.51 26.63
C ALA A 28 -55.95 12.02 26.57
N MET A 29 -57.23 11.70 26.40
CA MET A 29 -57.70 10.31 26.26
C MET A 29 -57.12 9.63 25.03
N ILE A 30 -57.15 10.26 23.85
CA ILE A 30 -56.59 9.70 22.61
C ILE A 30 -55.08 9.51 22.74
N SER A 31 -54.39 10.47 23.35
CA SER A 31 -52.94 10.38 23.60
C SER A 31 -52.61 9.25 24.57
N LEU A 32 -53.40 9.06 25.62
CA LEU A 32 -53.25 7.96 26.56
C LEU A 32 -53.47 6.60 25.88
N ILE A 33 -54.49 6.49 25.03
CA ILE A 33 -54.71 5.30 24.21
C ILE A 33 -53.51 5.04 23.30
N GLY A 34 -52.98 6.10 22.65
CA GLY A 34 -51.76 6.01 21.84
C GLY A 34 -50.55 5.50 22.62
N LEU A 35 -50.35 5.98 23.86
CA LEU A 35 -49.27 5.49 24.75
C LEU A 35 -49.47 4.01 25.10
N VAL A 36 -50.68 3.58 25.45
CA VAL A 36 -50.98 2.17 25.77
C VAL A 36 -50.76 1.28 24.54
N ILE A 37 -51.23 1.69 23.36
CA ILE A 37 -51.00 0.98 22.10
C ILE A 37 -49.51 0.90 21.81
N GLY A 38 -48.77 2.00 21.96
CA GLY A 38 -47.33 2.03 21.74
C GLY A 38 -46.56 1.10 22.69
N LEU A 39 -47.00 1.02 23.95
CA LEU A 39 -46.44 0.08 24.92
C LEU A 39 -46.70 -1.37 24.49
N ILE A 40 -47.94 -1.71 24.13
CA ILE A 40 -48.30 -3.05 23.65
C ILE A 40 -47.46 -3.43 22.42
N ILE A 41 -47.43 -2.57 21.40
CA ILE A 41 -46.62 -2.79 20.19
C ILE A 41 -45.15 -3.00 20.53
N SER A 42 -44.61 -2.25 21.48
CA SER A 42 -43.23 -2.41 21.91
C SER A 42 -42.91 -3.78 22.53
N PHE A 43 -43.89 -4.48 23.10
CA PHE A 43 -43.71 -5.85 23.62
C PHE A 43 -43.94 -6.92 22.54
N LEU A 44 -44.61 -6.59 21.43
CA LEU A 44 -44.79 -7.50 20.29
C LEU A 44 -43.55 -7.59 19.39
N ILE A 45 -42.72 -6.55 19.35
CA ILE A 45 -41.49 -6.52 18.54
C ILE A 45 -40.43 -7.42 19.18
N THR A 46 -39.85 -8.33 18.40
CA THR A 46 -38.79 -9.22 18.88
C THR A 46 -37.60 -8.42 19.40
N PRO A 47 -37.12 -8.69 20.63
CA PRO A 47 -35.98 -8.00 21.18
C PRO A 47 -34.72 -8.35 20.38
N LYS A 48 -33.90 -7.35 20.07
CA LYS A 48 -32.56 -7.53 19.49
C LYS A 48 -31.50 -7.05 20.45
N TYR A 49 -30.42 -7.81 20.51
CA TYR A 49 -29.24 -7.57 21.32
C TYR A 49 -28.12 -7.03 20.44
N GLU A 50 -27.39 -6.03 20.92
CA GLU A 50 -26.28 -5.42 20.18
C GLU A 50 -24.95 -5.83 20.80
N ALA A 51 -24.04 -6.35 19.98
CA ALA A 51 -22.65 -6.61 20.34
C ALA A 51 -21.74 -5.81 19.40
N TYR A 52 -20.56 -5.38 19.86
CA TYR A 52 -19.64 -4.62 19.02
C TYR A 52 -18.18 -4.99 19.24
N THR A 53 -17.36 -4.85 18.21
CA THR A 53 -15.90 -4.92 18.30
C THR A 53 -15.29 -3.58 17.86
N VAL A 54 -14.19 -3.20 18.50
CA VAL A 54 -13.43 -1.99 18.19
C VAL A 54 -11.97 -2.35 17.97
N PHE A 55 -11.39 -1.88 16.87
CA PHE A 55 -9.97 -2.11 16.56
C PHE A 55 -9.36 -0.95 15.78
N TYR A 56 -8.04 -0.82 15.91
CA TYR A 56 -7.23 0.07 15.07
C TYR A 56 -6.61 -0.71 13.91
N THR A 57 -6.42 0.00 12.80
CA THR A 57 -5.75 -0.51 11.61
C THR A 57 -4.33 0.05 11.57
N PRO A 58 -3.30 -0.80 11.48
CA PRO A 58 -1.93 -0.32 11.32
C PRO A 58 -1.67 0.19 9.91
N ALA A 59 -0.61 0.99 9.81
CA ALA A 59 -0.10 1.47 8.54
C ALA A 59 0.28 0.32 7.60
N ASN A 60 0.01 0.50 6.30
CA ASN A 60 0.35 -0.46 5.25
C ASN A 60 1.85 -0.46 4.88
N ASN A 61 2.72 0.01 5.77
CA ASN A 61 4.14 0.19 5.51
C ASN A 61 4.91 -1.15 5.61
N SER A 62 5.89 -1.30 4.73
CA SER A 62 6.78 -2.47 4.71
C SER A 62 7.69 -2.45 5.94
N ILE A 63 7.65 -3.52 6.73
CA ILE A 63 8.48 -3.69 7.93
C ILE A 63 9.97 -3.67 7.56
N SER A 64 10.35 -4.26 6.42
CA SER A 64 11.76 -4.29 5.98
C SER A 64 12.31 -2.89 5.71
N LYS A 65 11.52 -2.00 5.08
CA LYS A 65 11.92 -0.60 4.84
C LYS A 65 12.09 0.20 6.12
N SER A 66 11.22 0.00 7.11
CA SER A 66 11.25 0.78 8.36
C SER A 66 12.34 0.34 9.34
N VAL A 67 12.75 -0.94 9.32
CA VAL A 67 13.85 -1.45 10.16
C VAL A 67 15.23 -1.06 9.62
N LEU A 68 15.36 -0.89 8.30
CA LEU A 68 16.64 -0.60 7.64
C LEU A 68 16.90 0.90 7.43
N GLY A 69 16.02 1.77 7.94
CA GLY A 69 16.24 3.22 7.97
C GLY A 69 15.93 3.97 6.67
N GLU A 70 15.28 3.34 5.69
CA GLU A 70 14.83 4.03 4.46
C GLU A 70 13.56 4.89 4.68
N SER A 71 12.86 4.68 5.80
CA SER A 71 11.67 5.46 6.22
C SER A 71 11.71 5.79 7.71
N ASN A 72 11.09 6.89 8.12
CA ASN A 72 10.95 7.23 9.54
C ASN A 72 10.24 6.08 10.29
N LEU A 73 10.85 5.60 11.38
CA LEU A 73 10.28 4.54 12.22
C LEU A 73 8.91 4.96 12.82
N GLU A 74 8.69 6.27 12.97
CA GLU A 74 7.43 6.86 13.40
C GLU A 74 6.27 6.55 12.43
N ASP A 75 6.49 6.58 11.11
CA ASP A 75 5.46 6.26 10.10
C ASP A 75 5.04 4.78 10.14
N PHE A 76 5.87 3.90 10.70
CA PHE A 76 5.52 2.50 10.94
C PHE A 76 4.69 2.30 12.22
N MET A 77 4.91 3.17 13.21
CA MET A 77 4.21 3.12 14.50
C MET A 77 2.89 3.91 14.49
N GLU A 78 2.59 4.63 13.41
CA GLU A 78 1.32 5.33 13.26
C GLU A 78 0.17 4.33 13.05
N PHE A 79 -0.90 4.51 13.83
CA PHE A 79 -2.13 3.71 13.75
C PHE A 79 -3.31 4.62 13.40
N GLY A 80 -4.14 4.17 12.47
CA GLY A 80 -5.44 4.79 12.21
C GLY A 80 -5.35 6.16 11.53
N SER A 81 -4.66 6.28 10.39
CA SER A 81 -4.84 7.47 9.55
C SER A 81 -6.25 7.49 8.93
N GLU A 82 -6.75 8.68 8.56
CA GLU A 82 -8.08 8.80 7.95
C GLU A 82 -8.20 7.97 6.66
N GLU A 83 -7.21 8.06 5.77
CA GLU A 83 -7.17 7.34 4.50
C GLU A 83 -7.23 5.82 4.71
N GLN A 84 -6.46 5.29 5.66
CA GLN A 84 -6.44 3.85 5.96
C GLN A 84 -7.79 3.39 6.52
N THR A 85 -8.40 4.22 7.34
CA THR A 85 -9.71 3.91 7.92
C THR A 85 -10.77 3.81 6.83
N ASP A 86 -10.77 4.76 5.89
CA ASP A 86 -11.74 4.78 4.79
C ASP A 86 -11.57 3.57 3.86
N GLN A 87 -10.33 3.21 3.50
CA GLN A 87 -10.05 1.99 2.73
C GLN A 87 -10.60 0.73 3.44
N VAL A 88 -10.48 0.66 4.76
CA VAL A 88 -10.97 -0.50 5.52
C VAL A 88 -12.49 -0.48 5.65
N LEU A 89 -13.11 0.69 5.74
CA LEU A 89 -14.56 0.82 5.68
C LEU A 89 -15.11 0.33 4.33
N GLU A 90 -14.45 0.62 3.22
CA GLU A 90 -14.80 0.08 1.90
C GLU A 90 -14.65 -1.45 1.86
N MET A 91 -13.53 -1.98 2.38
CA MET A 91 -13.31 -3.43 2.48
C MET A 91 -14.39 -4.14 3.29
N LEU A 92 -14.85 -3.53 4.38
CA LEU A 92 -15.95 -4.06 5.20
C LEU A 92 -17.30 -4.05 4.47
N GLN A 93 -17.45 -3.24 3.42
CA GLN A 93 -18.64 -3.23 2.56
C GLN A 93 -18.56 -4.21 1.39
N ALA A 94 -17.42 -4.85 1.14
CA ALA A 94 -17.23 -5.78 0.04
C ALA A 94 -18.15 -7.00 0.13
N ASP A 95 -18.72 -7.40 -1.01
CA ASP A 95 -19.63 -8.56 -1.10
C ASP A 95 -18.93 -9.87 -0.71
N GLU A 96 -17.65 -10.03 -1.04
CA GLU A 96 -16.88 -11.23 -0.67
C GLU A 96 -16.82 -11.41 0.86
N LEU A 97 -16.65 -10.30 1.60
CA LEU A 97 -16.62 -10.34 3.07
C LEU A 97 -18.01 -10.69 3.62
N LYS A 98 -19.06 -10.04 3.11
CA LYS A 98 -20.45 -10.32 3.51
C LYS A 98 -20.83 -11.78 3.24
N ASP A 99 -20.45 -12.33 2.09
CA ASP A 99 -20.74 -13.70 1.72
C ASP A 99 -20.03 -14.70 2.63
N LYS A 100 -18.77 -14.44 3.02
CA LYS A 100 -18.06 -15.26 4.03
C LYS A 100 -18.81 -15.28 5.36
N VAL A 101 -19.35 -14.15 5.81
CA VAL A 101 -20.15 -14.05 7.05
C VAL A 101 -21.46 -14.83 6.90
N ILE A 102 -22.18 -14.62 5.80
CA ILE A 102 -23.45 -15.31 5.50
C ILE A 102 -23.25 -16.83 5.49
N GLN A 103 -22.19 -17.30 4.83
CA GLN A 103 -21.87 -18.73 4.75
C GLN A 103 -21.46 -19.28 6.11
N LYS A 104 -20.60 -18.58 6.86
CA LYS A 104 -20.08 -19.04 8.16
C LYS A 104 -21.17 -19.33 9.18
N PHE A 105 -22.18 -18.47 9.23
CA PHE A 105 -23.27 -18.56 10.21
C PHE A 105 -24.57 -19.12 9.63
N ASN A 106 -24.56 -19.53 8.35
CA ASN A 106 -25.75 -19.96 7.64
C ASN A 106 -26.91 -18.95 7.79
N LEU A 107 -26.61 -17.65 7.60
CA LEU A 107 -27.52 -16.56 7.93
C LEU A 107 -28.85 -16.62 7.17
N ARG A 108 -28.86 -17.25 6.00
CA ARG A 108 -30.09 -17.47 5.25
C ARG A 108 -31.11 -18.28 6.05
N ALA A 109 -30.67 -19.38 6.68
CA ALA A 109 -31.54 -20.18 7.53
C ALA A 109 -31.85 -19.47 8.85
N HIS A 110 -30.87 -18.78 9.44
CA HIS A 110 -31.05 -18.01 10.67
C HIS A 110 -32.10 -16.90 10.53
N TYR A 111 -32.17 -16.24 9.37
CA TYR A 111 -33.16 -15.21 9.06
C TYR A 111 -34.45 -15.75 8.42
N ASP A 112 -34.65 -17.07 8.39
CA ASP A 112 -35.82 -17.75 7.80
C ASP A 112 -36.08 -17.35 6.33
N ILE A 113 -35.01 -17.12 5.56
CA ILE A 113 -35.10 -16.77 4.12
C ILE A 113 -35.04 -18.07 3.32
N LYS A 114 -36.13 -18.42 2.64
CA LYS A 114 -36.19 -19.68 1.89
C LYS A 114 -35.44 -19.60 0.56
N ALA A 115 -34.97 -20.75 0.08
CA ALA A 115 -34.18 -20.83 -1.14
C ALA A 115 -34.99 -20.53 -2.42
N ASP A 116 -36.30 -20.74 -2.38
CA ASP A 116 -37.26 -20.52 -3.46
C ASP A 116 -37.84 -19.10 -3.48
N GLU A 117 -37.54 -18.28 -2.47
CA GLU A 117 -37.95 -16.87 -2.47
C GLU A 117 -37.30 -16.07 -3.59
N LYS A 118 -37.97 -15.00 -4.02
CA LYS A 118 -37.40 -14.05 -4.97
C LYS A 118 -36.17 -13.35 -4.35
N TYR A 119 -35.02 -13.48 -5.01
CA TYR A 119 -33.74 -12.85 -4.63
C TYR A 119 -33.24 -13.20 -3.22
N PRO A 120 -33.08 -14.49 -2.88
CA PRO A 120 -32.79 -14.89 -1.50
C PRO A 120 -31.42 -14.39 -1.03
N GLN A 121 -30.43 -14.34 -1.92
CA GLN A 121 -29.10 -13.83 -1.60
C GLN A 121 -29.11 -12.31 -1.36
N THR A 122 -29.89 -11.55 -2.13
CA THR A 122 -30.03 -10.10 -1.92
C THR A 122 -30.70 -9.82 -0.58
N LYS A 123 -31.79 -10.53 -0.26
CA LYS A 123 -32.51 -10.39 1.02
C LYS A 123 -31.62 -10.66 2.23
N VAL A 124 -30.83 -11.74 2.21
CA VAL A 124 -29.95 -12.05 3.35
C VAL A 124 -28.85 -11.00 3.51
N ARG A 125 -28.33 -10.44 2.41
CA ARG A 125 -27.35 -9.35 2.44
C ARG A 125 -27.96 -8.06 2.98
N GLU A 126 -29.17 -7.69 2.55
CA GLU A 126 -29.90 -6.53 3.08
C GLU A 126 -30.21 -6.68 4.57
N GLN A 127 -30.63 -7.87 4.99
CA GLN A 127 -30.90 -8.16 6.39
C GLN A 127 -29.63 -8.05 7.24
N LEU A 128 -28.52 -8.65 6.80
CA LEU A 128 -27.22 -8.49 7.46
C LEU A 128 -26.79 -7.02 7.52
N ALA A 129 -26.94 -6.27 6.43
CA ALA A 129 -26.59 -4.86 6.36
C ALA A 129 -27.43 -4.00 7.32
N SER A 130 -28.75 -4.22 7.39
CA SER A 130 -29.63 -3.50 8.31
C SER A 130 -29.35 -3.79 9.79
N ASN A 131 -28.86 -4.99 10.08
CA ASN A 131 -28.47 -5.42 11.42
C ASN A 131 -27.03 -5.04 11.78
N THR A 132 -26.24 -4.51 10.84
CA THR A 132 -24.82 -4.20 11.04
C THR A 132 -24.57 -2.72 10.85
N LYS A 133 -23.99 -2.07 11.86
CA LYS A 133 -23.53 -0.69 11.79
C LYS A 133 -22.01 -0.66 11.87
N ILE A 134 -21.38 -0.15 10.83
CA ILE A 134 -19.93 0.01 10.75
C ILE A 134 -19.65 1.49 10.63
N ASN A 135 -18.83 2.03 11.54
CA ASN A 135 -18.45 3.44 11.50
C ASN A 135 -17.07 3.65 12.12
N ARG A 136 -16.44 4.75 11.70
CA ARG A 136 -15.27 5.32 12.38
C ARG A 136 -15.68 5.94 13.72
N THR A 137 -14.83 5.85 14.73
CA THR A 137 -14.97 6.57 16.00
C THR A 137 -14.23 7.91 15.94
N ASP A 138 -14.45 8.79 16.92
CA ASP A 138 -13.75 10.09 17.00
C ASP A 138 -12.23 9.94 17.16
N TYR A 139 -11.77 8.77 17.60
CA TYR A 139 -10.36 8.42 17.74
C TYR A 139 -9.83 7.60 16.57
N LEU A 140 -10.50 7.60 15.41
CA LEU A 140 -10.08 6.87 14.19
C LEU A 140 -10.04 5.34 14.32
N ALA A 141 -10.66 4.78 15.37
CA ALA A 141 -10.88 3.34 15.46
C ALA A 141 -12.09 2.94 14.61
N ILE A 142 -12.15 1.67 14.21
CA ILE A 142 -13.30 1.10 13.51
C ILE A 142 -14.18 0.40 14.52
N LYS A 143 -15.46 0.79 14.58
CA LYS A 143 -16.49 0.11 15.37
C LYS A 143 -17.41 -0.68 14.46
N ILE A 144 -17.54 -1.98 14.74
CA ILE A 144 -18.49 -2.88 14.06
C ILE A 144 -19.50 -3.31 15.11
N ALA A 145 -20.73 -2.82 15.00
CA ALA A 145 -21.85 -3.18 15.87
C ALA A 145 -22.85 -4.05 15.11
N VAL A 146 -23.23 -5.18 15.69
CA VAL A 146 -24.17 -6.13 15.09
C VAL A 146 -25.34 -6.35 16.04
N LYS A 147 -26.55 -6.35 15.49
CA LYS A 147 -27.79 -6.64 16.19
C LYS A 147 -28.34 -8.00 15.77
N ASP A 148 -28.67 -8.84 16.74
CA ASP A 148 -29.33 -10.12 16.48
C ASP A 148 -30.33 -10.46 17.59
N GLU A 149 -31.26 -11.36 17.31
CA GLU A 149 -32.21 -11.88 18.31
C GLU A 149 -31.50 -12.79 19.31
N ASP A 150 -30.49 -13.54 18.86
CA ASP A 150 -29.60 -14.30 19.74
C ASP A 150 -28.37 -13.43 20.14
N PRO A 151 -28.17 -13.11 21.43
CA PRO A 151 -27.01 -12.34 21.88
C PRO A 151 -25.68 -13.03 21.57
N LYS A 152 -25.63 -14.37 21.53
CA LYS A 152 -24.42 -15.10 21.15
C LYS A 152 -24.13 -14.93 19.67
N MET A 153 -25.15 -14.97 18.83
CA MET A 153 -25.03 -14.74 17.39
C MET A 153 -24.53 -13.32 17.10
N ALA A 154 -25.08 -12.29 17.76
CA ALA A 154 -24.62 -10.91 17.62
C ALA A 154 -23.11 -10.77 17.88
N ALA A 155 -22.63 -11.33 19.00
CA ALA A 155 -21.21 -11.29 19.37
C ALA A 155 -20.34 -12.11 18.40
N ALA A 156 -20.82 -13.28 17.98
CA ALA A 156 -20.09 -14.14 17.05
C ALA A 156 -19.93 -13.49 15.67
N ILE A 157 -21.00 -12.89 15.12
CA ILE A 157 -20.95 -12.19 13.84
C ILE A 157 -20.01 -10.99 13.91
N ALA A 158 -20.12 -10.13 14.93
CA ALA A 158 -19.26 -8.95 15.08
C ALA A 158 -17.77 -9.33 15.12
N ASN A 159 -17.41 -10.35 15.91
CA ASN A 159 -16.03 -10.85 15.98
C ASN A 159 -15.57 -11.46 14.64
N TYR A 160 -16.46 -12.21 13.96
CA TYR A 160 -16.10 -12.86 12.71
C TYR A 160 -15.94 -11.87 11.55
N ILE A 161 -16.69 -10.78 11.49
CA ILE A 161 -16.48 -9.71 10.50
C ILE A 161 -15.04 -9.16 10.62
N SER A 162 -14.58 -8.88 11.85
CA SER A 162 -13.19 -8.45 12.09
C SER A 162 -12.17 -9.53 11.68
N PHE A 163 -12.47 -10.81 11.91
CA PHE A 163 -11.61 -11.92 11.50
C PHE A 163 -11.55 -12.10 9.96
N ALA A 164 -12.69 -11.99 9.29
CA ALA A 164 -12.79 -12.10 7.84
C ALA A 164 -12.06 -10.94 7.14
N LEU A 165 -12.18 -9.73 7.68
CA LEU A 165 -11.41 -8.57 7.23
C LEU A 165 -9.90 -8.81 7.34
N ASP A 166 -9.44 -9.28 8.50
CA ASP A 166 -8.02 -9.58 8.75
C ASP A 166 -7.49 -10.61 7.74
N SER A 167 -8.25 -11.70 7.56
CA SER A 167 -7.93 -12.73 6.56
C SER A 167 -7.85 -12.17 5.15
N MET A 168 -8.80 -11.32 4.75
CA MET A 168 -8.81 -10.68 3.43
C MET A 168 -7.60 -9.75 3.25
N ARG A 169 -7.26 -8.95 4.27
CA ARG A 169 -6.08 -8.07 4.24
C ARG A 169 -4.79 -8.86 4.13
N THR A 170 -4.62 -9.93 4.91
CA THR A 170 -3.44 -10.80 4.83
C THR A 170 -3.27 -11.38 3.43
N LEU A 171 -4.34 -11.87 2.81
CA LEU A 171 -4.29 -12.40 1.45
C LEU A 171 -3.88 -11.33 0.43
N MET A 172 -4.45 -10.12 0.51
CA MET A 172 -4.08 -9.02 -0.38
C MET A 172 -2.64 -8.57 -0.20
N GLN A 173 -2.16 -8.47 1.05
CA GLN A 173 -0.77 -8.11 1.34
C GLN A 173 0.20 -9.18 0.83
N GLN A 174 -0.08 -10.47 1.05
CA GLN A 174 0.73 -11.57 0.53
C GLN A 174 0.77 -11.57 -1.00
N ALA A 175 -0.37 -11.34 -1.66
CA ALA A 175 -0.41 -11.25 -3.12
C ALA A 175 0.47 -10.09 -3.65
N ARG A 176 0.41 -8.91 -3.01
CA ARG A 176 1.24 -7.76 -3.35
C ARG A 176 2.72 -8.00 -3.08
N ALA A 177 3.06 -8.57 -1.92
CA ALA A 177 4.43 -8.90 -1.55
C ALA A 177 5.04 -9.91 -2.53
N LYS A 178 4.27 -10.93 -2.92
CA LYS A 178 4.69 -11.91 -3.92
C LYS A 178 4.96 -11.25 -5.27
N GLN A 179 4.04 -10.41 -5.73
CA GLN A 179 4.21 -9.69 -7.00
C GLN A 179 5.47 -8.81 -6.98
N ALA A 180 5.71 -8.08 -5.89
CA ALA A 180 6.91 -7.25 -5.73
C ALA A 180 8.19 -8.10 -5.71
N PHE A 181 8.18 -9.22 -4.99
CA PHE A 181 9.29 -10.17 -4.95
C PHE A 181 9.59 -10.75 -6.34
N ASP A 182 8.58 -11.26 -7.05
CA ASP A 182 8.76 -11.84 -8.39
C ASP A 182 9.39 -10.83 -9.37
N ILE A 183 9.00 -9.54 -9.29
CA ILE A 183 9.59 -8.46 -10.10
C ILE A 183 11.06 -8.23 -9.73
N LEU A 184 11.38 -8.17 -8.44
CA LEU A 184 12.74 -7.90 -7.96
C LEU A 184 13.67 -9.07 -8.19
N ASP A 185 13.22 -10.31 -8.01
CA ASP A 185 13.95 -11.54 -8.32
C ASP A 185 14.35 -11.56 -9.80
N PHE A 186 13.40 -11.32 -10.70
CA PHE A 186 13.68 -11.25 -12.14
C PHE A 186 14.73 -10.16 -12.47
N GLN A 187 14.58 -8.96 -11.91
CA GLN A 187 15.53 -7.87 -12.15
C GLN A 187 16.91 -8.20 -11.58
N TYR A 188 16.97 -8.79 -10.39
CA TYR A 188 18.21 -9.17 -9.72
C TYR A 188 18.97 -10.21 -10.53
N GLN A 189 18.32 -11.31 -10.93
CA GLN A 189 18.92 -12.35 -11.75
C GLN A 189 19.38 -11.82 -13.11
N LYS A 190 18.60 -10.93 -13.74
CA LYS A 190 18.98 -10.29 -15.00
C LYS A 190 20.23 -9.43 -14.83
N LYS A 191 20.30 -8.63 -13.77
CA LYS A 191 21.46 -7.76 -13.49
C LYS A 191 22.70 -8.57 -13.13
N GLN A 192 22.55 -9.65 -12.36
CA GLN A 192 23.62 -10.58 -12.04
C GLN A 192 24.24 -11.16 -13.32
N LYS A 193 23.41 -11.66 -14.25
CA LYS A 193 23.89 -12.14 -15.56
C LYS A 193 24.60 -11.07 -16.39
N GLN A 194 24.17 -9.80 -16.30
CA GLN A 194 24.85 -8.69 -16.97
C GLN A 194 26.25 -8.45 -16.38
N VAL A 195 26.36 -8.43 -15.04
CA VAL A 195 27.65 -8.29 -14.34
C VAL A 195 28.57 -9.47 -14.64
N ASP A 196 28.05 -10.71 -14.61
CA ASP A 196 28.80 -11.92 -14.95
C ASP A 196 29.33 -11.86 -16.39
N SER A 197 28.51 -11.36 -17.33
CA SER A 197 28.94 -11.17 -18.72
C SER A 197 30.07 -10.14 -18.83
N ILE A 198 30.04 -9.06 -18.06
CA ILE A 198 31.12 -8.04 -18.07
C ILE A 198 32.40 -8.64 -17.46
N LEU A 199 32.29 -9.37 -16.36
CA LEU A 199 33.41 -10.07 -15.74
C LEU A 199 34.05 -11.09 -16.70
N ALA A 200 33.26 -11.79 -17.51
CA ALA A 200 33.76 -12.69 -18.54
C ALA A 200 34.55 -11.94 -19.63
N GLN A 201 34.07 -10.76 -20.07
CA GLN A 201 34.80 -9.90 -21.03
C GLN A 201 36.11 -9.39 -20.44
N LEU A 202 36.10 -8.90 -19.20
CA LEU A 202 37.31 -8.48 -18.49
C LEU A 202 38.30 -9.64 -18.36
N SER A 203 37.83 -10.83 -17.99
CA SER A 203 38.67 -12.03 -17.87
C SER A 203 39.31 -12.43 -19.20
N SER A 204 38.57 -12.30 -20.32
CA SER A 204 39.10 -12.54 -21.67
C SER A 204 40.21 -11.56 -22.05
N ILE A 205 40.09 -10.29 -21.64
CA ILE A 205 41.14 -9.28 -21.87
C ILE A 205 42.36 -9.55 -20.96
N ARG A 206 42.14 -9.95 -19.72
CA ARG A 206 43.21 -10.38 -18.79
C ARG A 206 44.00 -11.56 -19.32
N ALA A 207 43.33 -12.55 -19.91
CA ALA A 207 43.98 -13.70 -20.54
C ALA A 207 44.86 -13.32 -21.74
N GLN A 208 44.63 -12.16 -22.35
CA GLN A 208 45.45 -11.61 -23.45
C GLN A 208 46.65 -10.77 -22.94
N GLY A 209 46.82 -10.64 -21.62
CA GLY A 209 48.00 -10.03 -21.00
C GLY A 209 47.78 -8.67 -20.34
N VAL A 210 46.56 -8.12 -20.35
CA VAL A 210 46.21 -6.86 -19.66
C VAL A 210 45.54 -7.18 -18.33
N PHE A 211 46.32 -7.35 -17.27
CA PHE A 211 45.81 -7.72 -15.93
C PHE A 211 45.98 -6.63 -14.87
N ASP A 212 46.90 -5.70 -15.10
CA ASP A 212 47.13 -4.54 -14.25
C ASP A 212 47.43 -3.35 -15.16
N TYR A 213 46.36 -2.72 -15.65
CA TYR A 213 46.48 -1.65 -16.65
C TYR A 213 47.39 -0.53 -16.16
N GLU A 214 47.20 -0.08 -14.92
CA GLU A 214 47.88 1.10 -14.39
C GLU A 214 49.39 0.83 -14.29
N ALA A 215 49.79 -0.28 -13.66
CA ALA A 215 51.20 -0.64 -13.55
C ALA A 215 51.82 -0.97 -14.93
N GLN A 216 51.13 -1.71 -15.79
CA GLN A 216 51.64 -2.08 -17.12
C GLN A 216 51.75 -0.86 -18.04
N SER A 217 50.83 0.09 -17.96
CA SER A 217 50.84 1.33 -18.74
C SER A 217 52.01 2.22 -18.35
N GLU A 218 52.28 2.37 -17.05
CA GLU A 218 53.41 3.14 -16.54
C GLU A 218 54.74 2.55 -17.06
N VAL A 219 54.96 1.26 -16.88
CA VAL A 219 56.20 0.57 -17.30
C VAL A 219 56.39 0.62 -18.82
N LEU A 220 55.34 0.37 -19.60
CA LEU A 220 55.43 0.40 -21.07
C LEU A 220 55.65 1.83 -21.60
N SER A 221 55.02 2.82 -20.98
CA SER A 221 55.21 4.24 -21.33
C SER A 221 56.64 4.68 -21.04
N GLU A 222 57.20 4.32 -19.88
CA GLU A 222 58.59 4.62 -19.57
C GLU A 222 59.55 3.95 -20.56
N ALA A 223 59.32 2.67 -20.87
CA ALA A 223 60.16 1.92 -21.79
C ALA A 223 60.18 2.53 -23.19
N ILE A 224 59.03 2.96 -23.73
CA ILE A 224 58.97 3.56 -25.06
C ILE A 224 59.57 4.97 -25.09
N ILE A 225 59.32 5.80 -24.07
CA ILE A 225 59.93 7.13 -23.94
C ILE A 225 61.45 7.00 -23.88
N LYS A 226 61.98 6.04 -23.12
CA LYS A 226 63.42 5.78 -23.03
C LYS A 226 64.00 5.33 -24.37
N ALA A 227 63.33 4.42 -25.07
CA ALA A 227 63.76 3.95 -26.39
C ALA A 227 63.76 5.07 -27.44
N GLU A 228 62.71 5.91 -27.47
CA GLU A 228 62.62 7.08 -28.36
C GLU A 228 63.69 8.13 -28.05
N THR A 229 63.93 8.40 -26.77
CA THR A 229 64.95 9.35 -26.32
C THR A 229 66.34 8.87 -26.72
N GLN A 230 66.63 7.58 -26.55
CA GLN A 230 67.91 6.98 -26.95
C GLN A 230 68.09 6.98 -28.47
N LEU A 231 67.04 6.69 -29.23
CA LEU A 231 67.07 6.80 -30.68
C LEU A 231 67.40 8.23 -31.14
N LYS A 232 66.68 9.22 -30.62
CA LYS A 232 66.93 10.64 -30.94
C LYS A 232 68.34 11.07 -30.57
N ALA A 233 68.86 10.61 -29.42
CA ALA A 233 70.23 10.90 -28.99
C ALA A 233 71.28 10.32 -29.95
N GLU A 234 71.12 9.06 -30.39
CA GLU A 234 72.05 8.45 -31.35
C GLU A 234 71.92 9.04 -32.78
N GLU A 235 70.72 9.46 -33.20
CA GLU A 235 70.52 10.20 -34.46
C GLU A 235 71.23 11.56 -34.43
N ALA A 236 71.09 12.32 -33.35
CA ALA A 236 71.79 13.58 -33.16
C ALA A 236 73.31 13.38 -33.13
N ARG A 237 73.78 12.33 -32.45
CA ARG A 237 75.20 11.98 -32.39
C ARG A 237 75.77 11.64 -33.77
N LEU A 238 75.07 10.80 -34.54
CA LEU A 238 75.51 10.44 -35.89
C LEU A 238 75.55 11.67 -36.80
N LYS A 239 74.58 12.59 -36.69
CA LYS A 239 74.56 13.85 -37.44
C LYS A 239 75.79 14.72 -37.15
N VAL A 240 76.21 14.80 -35.89
CA VAL A 240 77.46 15.50 -35.52
C VAL A 240 78.66 14.78 -36.12
N TYR A 241 78.76 13.46 -35.99
CA TYR A 241 79.90 12.71 -36.53
C TYR A 241 80.00 12.76 -38.06
N ASP A 242 78.88 12.83 -38.76
CA ASP A 242 78.88 12.98 -40.22
C ASP A 242 79.40 14.36 -40.66
N ALA A 243 79.19 15.41 -39.87
CA ALA A 243 79.74 16.74 -40.12
C ALA A 243 81.28 16.80 -39.99
N TYR A 244 81.85 15.99 -39.10
CA TYR A 244 83.30 15.91 -38.85
C TYR A 244 83.96 14.67 -39.47
N ARG A 245 83.32 14.08 -40.49
CA ARG A 245 83.69 12.76 -41.01
C ARG A 245 85.14 12.63 -41.47
N LYS A 246 85.72 13.70 -42.02
CA LYS A 246 87.12 13.70 -42.51
C LYS A 246 88.15 13.61 -41.39
N ASP A 247 87.78 14.03 -40.18
CA ASP A 247 88.67 14.16 -39.03
C ASP A 247 88.46 13.03 -37.99
N LEU A 248 87.53 12.11 -38.27
CA LEU A 248 87.15 11.02 -37.38
C LEU A 248 87.68 9.67 -37.89
N PRO A 249 88.16 8.77 -37.01
CA PRO A 249 88.42 7.38 -37.38
C PRO A 249 87.14 6.70 -37.87
N ASP A 250 87.23 5.93 -38.97
CA ASP A 250 86.11 5.17 -39.53
C ASP A 250 85.43 4.28 -38.48
N THR A 251 86.20 3.73 -37.53
CA THR A 251 85.69 2.90 -36.44
C THR A 251 84.73 3.63 -35.51
N THR A 252 84.91 4.94 -35.30
CA THR A 252 84.01 5.76 -34.46
C THR A 252 82.67 5.96 -35.16
N TYR A 253 82.69 6.24 -36.46
CA TYR A 253 81.49 6.39 -37.27
C TYR A 253 80.71 5.07 -37.39
N ILE A 254 81.40 3.95 -37.66
CA ILE A 254 80.79 2.61 -37.74
C ILE A 254 80.13 2.23 -36.41
N LYS A 255 80.79 2.48 -35.27
CA LYS A 255 80.23 2.24 -33.94
C LYS A 255 78.96 3.06 -33.70
N ALA A 256 78.95 4.34 -34.06
CA ALA A 256 77.77 5.19 -33.93
C ALA A 256 76.60 4.69 -34.79
N LYS A 257 76.87 4.29 -36.04
CA LYS A 257 75.86 3.68 -36.91
C LYS A 257 75.31 2.38 -36.30
N GLY A 258 76.18 1.53 -35.75
CA GLY A 258 75.76 0.31 -35.06
C GLY A 258 74.85 0.58 -33.85
N ARG A 259 75.14 1.63 -33.06
CA ARG A 259 74.28 2.05 -31.94
C ARG A 259 72.93 2.59 -32.41
N LEU A 260 72.92 3.38 -33.49
CA LEU A 260 71.69 3.88 -34.09
C LEU A 260 70.79 2.74 -34.55
N GLU A 261 71.34 1.77 -35.29
CA GLU A 261 70.57 0.60 -35.75
C GLU A 261 70.08 -0.26 -34.57
N ALA A 262 70.88 -0.40 -33.50
CA ALA A 262 70.44 -1.06 -32.28
C ALA A 262 69.27 -0.31 -31.61
N ALA A 263 69.34 1.02 -31.48
CA ALA A 263 68.26 1.82 -30.91
C ALA A 263 66.98 1.74 -31.77
N ARG A 264 67.11 1.75 -33.11
CA ARG A 264 66.00 1.53 -34.03
C ARG A 264 65.37 0.15 -33.87
N ALA A 265 66.20 -0.89 -33.75
CA ALA A 265 65.73 -2.26 -33.55
C ALA A 265 64.95 -2.41 -32.24
N THR A 266 65.44 -1.80 -31.15
CA THR A 266 64.75 -1.77 -29.85
C THR A 266 63.40 -1.06 -29.93
N LEU A 267 63.32 0.11 -30.57
CA LEU A 267 62.03 0.80 -30.72
C LEU A 267 61.06 -0.02 -31.59
N LYS A 268 61.57 -0.61 -32.68
CA LYS A 268 60.78 -1.45 -33.59
C LYS A 268 60.23 -2.71 -32.92
N SER A 269 60.94 -3.28 -31.94
CA SER A 269 60.45 -4.44 -31.18
C SER A 269 59.45 -4.05 -30.09
N LEU A 270 59.55 -2.85 -29.53
CA LEU A 270 58.62 -2.33 -28.50
C LEU A 270 57.30 -1.81 -29.06
N GLN A 271 57.32 -1.18 -30.23
CA GLN A 271 56.12 -0.58 -30.86
C GLN A 271 54.92 -1.55 -31.00
N PRO A 272 55.07 -2.80 -31.46
CA PRO A 272 53.97 -3.76 -31.53
C PRO A 272 53.37 -4.08 -30.17
N THR A 273 54.21 -4.26 -29.15
CA THR A 273 53.78 -4.57 -27.78
C THR A 273 52.98 -3.40 -27.20
N VAL A 274 53.50 -2.17 -27.30
CA VAL A 274 52.80 -0.97 -26.80
C VAL A 274 51.50 -0.74 -27.56
N SER A 275 51.50 -0.86 -28.89
CA SER A 275 50.27 -0.65 -29.68
C SER A 275 49.19 -1.70 -29.42
N THR A 276 49.58 -2.96 -29.19
CA THR A 276 48.64 -4.04 -28.83
C THR A 276 48.10 -3.81 -27.42
N PHE A 277 48.98 -3.49 -26.48
CA PHE A 277 48.61 -3.14 -25.10
C PHE A 277 47.63 -1.96 -25.10
N SER A 278 47.98 -0.81 -25.69
CA SER A 278 47.12 0.37 -25.71
C SER A 278 45.71 0.08 -26.26
N LYS A 279 45.58 -0.77 -27.29
CA LYS A 279 44.27 -1.17 -27.84
C LYS A 279 43.46 -2.03 -26.88
N LEU A 280 44.09 -3.02 -26.25
CA LEU A 280 43.42 -3.91 -25.29
C LEU A 280 43.08 -3.18 -24.00
N SER A 281 43.98 -2.32 -23.55
CA SER A 281 43.85 -1.49 -22.37
C SER A 281 42.72 -0.47 -22.45
N GLY A 282 42.51 0.15 -23.62
CA GLY A 282 41.33 1.01 -23.81
C GLY A 282 40.01 0.25 -23.59
N LYS A 283 39.89 -0.95 -24.17
CA LYS A 283 38.73 -1.82 -23.94
C LYS A 283 38.60 -2.27 -22.49
N TYR A 284 39.71 -2.58 -21.83
CA TYR A 284 39.73 -2.98 -20.43
C TYR A 284 39.13 -1.88 -19.54
N LEU A 285 39.61 -0.64 -19.70
CA LEU A 285 39.12 0.51 -18.95
C LEU A 285 37.63 0.77 -19.18
N ASP A 286 37.16 0.68 -20.43
CA ASP A 286 35.75 0.84 -20.75
C ASP A 286 34.89 -0.19 -20.00
N TYR A 287 35.28 -1.47 -20.04
CA TYR A 287 34.55 -2.53 -19.32
C TYR A 287 34.66 -2.42 -17.81
N GLU A 288 35.80 -1.97 -17.27
CA GLU A 288 36.01 -1.78 -15.83
C GLU A 288 35.14 -0.64 -15.29
N ALA A 289 35.06 0.48 -16.00
CA ALA A 289 34.17 1.58 -15.66
C ALA A 289 32.70 1.15 -15.68
N VAL A 290 32.29 0.36 -16.68
CA VAL A 290 30.94 -0.21 -16.75
C VAL A 290 30.71 -1.20 -15.61
N TYR A 291 31.69 -2.06 -15.30
CA TYR A 291 31.60 -3.04 -14.22
C TYR A 291 31.36 -2.38 -12.87
N GLU A 292 32.15 -1.37 -12.49
CA GLU A 292 32.00 -0.71 -11.18
C GLU A 292 30.61 -0.05 -11.03
N LYS A 293 30.13 0.62 -12.08
CA LYS A 293 28.77 1.17 -12.10
C LYS A 293 27.68 0.10 -11.97
N GLU A 294 27.83 -1.00 -12.70
CA GLU A 294 26.85 -2.09 -12.71
C GLU A 294 26.86 -2.90 -11.40
N LYS A 295 28.02 -3.04 -10.76
CA LYS A 295 28.22 -3.65 -9.44
C LYS A 295 27.52 -2.86 -8.35
N GLU A 296 27.66 -1.53 -8.33
CA GLU A 296 26.93 -0.68 -7.39
C GLU A 296 25.41 -0.83 -7.55
N ALA A 297 24.92 -0.84 -8.80
CA ALA A 297 23.51 -1.08 -9.09
C ALA A 297 23.04 -2.48 -8.66
N LEU A 298 23.89 -3.51 -8.81
CA LEU A 298 23.60 -4.87 -8.34
C LEU A 298 23.48 -4.94 -6.82
N THR A 299 24.38 -4.30 -6.08
CA THR A 299 24.33 -4.23 -4.60
C THR A 299 23.04 -3.58 -4.11
N ASN A 300 22.66 -2.45 -4.71
CA ASN A 300 21.40 -1.78 -4.38
C ASN A 300 20.18 -2.66 -4.70
N LEU A 301 20.22 -3.41 -5.80
CA LEU A 301 19.15 -4.31 -6.18
C LEU A 301 19.09 -5.56 -5.28
N GLN A 302 20.23 -6.07 -4.83
CA GLN A 302 20.33 -7.15 -3.86
C GLN A 302 19.64 -6.77 -2.56
N LEU A 303 19.93 -5.58 -2.02
CA LEU A 303 19.28 -5.08 -0.80
C LEU A 303 17.74 -5.04 -0.96
N ARG A 304 17.25 -4.54 -2.10
CA ARG A 304 15.82 -4.49 -2.39
C ARG A 304 15.20 -5.89 -2.53
N TYR A 305 15.91 -6.82 -3.16
CA TYR A 305 15.48 -8.22 -3.28
C TYR A 305 15.36 -8.88 -1.89
N GLU A 306 16.37 -8.74 -1.04
CA GLU A 306 16.37 -9.28 0.32
C GLU A 306 15.21 -8.69 1.16
N ASN A 307 14.94 -7.39 0.99
CA ASN A 307 13.81 -6.73 1.65
C ASN A 307 12.47 -7.32 1.22
N ALA A 308 12.28 -7.50 -0.09
CA ALA A 308 11.05 -8.09 -0.62
C ALA A 308 10.90 -9.57 -0.22
N GLU A 309 12.00 -10.32 -0.10
CA GLU A 309 11.99 -11.69 0.39
C GLU A 309 11.54 -11.76 1.85
N VAL A 310 12.05 -10.86 2.70
CA VAL A 310 11.64 -10.75 4.11
C VAL A 310 10.16 -10.40 4.22
N ASP A 311 9.68 -9.43 3.44
CA ASP A 311 8.26 -9.03 3.42
C ASP A 311 7.35 -10.17 2.94
N LEU A 312 7.78 -10.94 1.94
CA LEU A 312 7.03 -12.11 1.46
C LEU A 312 6.96 -13.23 2.51
N LYS A 313 8.06 -13.51 3.20
CA LYS A 313 8.13 -14.55 4.23
C LYS A 313 7.39 -14.17 5.51
N LYS A 314 7.27 -12.87 5.81
CA LYS A 314 6.52 -12.39 6.98
C LYS A 314 5.03 -12.39 6.71
N SER A 315 4.30 -13.26 7.40
CA SER A 315 2.84 -13.21 7.50
C SER A 315 2.44 -12.69 8.88
N ALA A 316 2.52 -11.37 9.10
CA ALA A 316 2.04 -10.78 10.36
C ALA A 316 0.55 -10.44 10.24
N ALA A 317 -0.27 -10.93 11.18
CA ALA A 317 -1.63 -10.44 11.36
C ALA A 317 -1.55 -8.99 11.87
N GLN A 318 -2.22 -8.07 11.18
CA GLN A 318 -2.02 -6.63 11.32
C GLN A 318 -3.32 -5.96 11.78
N LYS A 319 -3.81 -6.33 12.96
CA LYS A 319 -4.86 -5.58 13.65
C LYS A 319 -4.60 -5.49 15.14
N PHE A 320 -4.80 -4.31 15.69
CA PHE A 320 -4.76 -4.08 17.12
C PHE A 320 -6.19 -4.08 17.64
N ILE A 321 -6.63 -5.26 18.13
CA ILE A 321 -7.95 -5.41 18.70
C ILE A 321 -7.96 -4.67 20.04
N VAL A 322 -8.77 -3.62 20.12
CA VAL A 322 -9.00 -2.87 21.37
C VAL A 322 -10.03 -3.61 22.21
N ASP A 323 -11.14 -4.02 21.57
CA ASP A 323 -12.23 -4.70 22.25
C ASP A 323 -12.86 -5.78 21.36
N LYS A 324 -13.01 -6.99 21.92
CA LYS A 324 -13.72 -8.09 21.27
C LYS A 324 -15.18 -8.00 21.62
N ALA A 325 -16.06 -8.36 20.68
CA ALA A 325 -17.49 -8.37 20.96
C ALA A 325 -17.82 -9.41 22.05
N SER A 326 -18.30 -8.93 23.18
CA SER A 326 -18.82 -9.74 24.28
C SER A 326 -20.32 -10.01 24.09
N VAL A 327 -20.81 -11.06 24.74
CA VAL A 327 -22.24 -11.42 24.67
C VAL A 327 -23.05 -10.40 25.48
N PRO A 328 -23.95 -9.64 24.86
CA PRO A 328 -24.73 -8.62 25.56
C PRO A 328 -25.79 -9.24 26.48
N GLU A 329 -25.89 -8.71 27.70
CA GLU A 329 -26.88 -9.17 28.70
C GLU A 329 -28.26 -8.53 28.50
N LYS A 330 -28.33 -7.35 27.87
CA LYS A 330 -29.56 -6.57 27.74
C LYS A 330 -29.89 -6.31 26.27
N SER A 331 -31.18 -6.41 25.93
CA SER A 331 -31.69 -6.04 24.61
C SER A 331 -31.54 -4.54 24.34
N THR A 332 -31.05 -4.19 23.17
CA THR A 332 -30.85 -2.80 22.72
C THR A 332 -32.05 -2.27 21.93
N TYR A 333 -32.82 -3.15 21.29
CA TYR A 333 -33.99 -2.81 20.48
C TYR A 333 -35.19 -3.71 20.81
N PRO A 334 -36.44 -3.19 20.80
CA PRO A 334 -36.78 -1.78 20.71
C PRO A 334 -36.51 -1.05 22.04
N ASN A 335 -36.15 0.23 21.97
CA ASN A 335 -36.19 1.07 23.16
C ASN A 335 -37.67 1.35 23.49
N LYS A 336 -38.20 0.62 24.47
CA LYS A 336 -39.65 0.60 24.78
C LYS A 336 -40.21 1.99 25.04
N LEU A 337 -39.45 2.83 25.73
CA LEU A 337 -39.83 4.20 26.04
C LEU A 337 -39.91 5.07 24.77
N LEU A 338 -38.96 4.89 23.85
CA LEU A 338 -38.93 5.66 22.60
C LEU A 338 -40.12 5.29 21.70
N VAL A 339 -40.42 3.99 21.53
CA VAL A 339 -41.59 3.52 20.75
C VAL A 339 -42.90 4.00 21.36
N MET A 340 -43.04 3.91 22.69
CA MET A 340 -44.21 4.41 23.39
C MET A 340 -44.41 5.91 23.18
N LEU A 341 -43.35 6.71 23.35
CA LEU A 341 -43.42 8.16 23.19
C LEU A 341 -43.67 8.58 21.74
N SER A 342 -43.08 7.90 20.75
CA SER A 342 -43.30 8.26 19.34
C SER A 342 -44.75 8.03 18.93
N ILE A 343 -45.33 6.88 19.27
CA ILE A 343 -46.74 6.56 18.97
C ILE A 343 -47.68 7.47 19.77
N GLY A 344 -47.39 7.71 21.05
CA GLY A 344 -48.15 8.63 21.88
C GLY A 344 -48.15 10.07 21.33
N LEU A 345 -46.98 10.56 20.89
CA LEU A 345 -46.85 11.89 20.29
C LEU A 345 -47.57 11.99 18.95
N SER A 346 -47.46 10.96 18.10
CA SER A 346 -48.21 10.89 16.84
C SER A 346 -49.72 10.91 17.08
N ALA A 347 -50.21 10.16 18.07
CA ALA A 347 -51.63 10.16 18.45
C ALA A 347 -52.08 11.53 18.98
N PHE A 348 -51.25 12.20 19.80
CA PHE A 348 -51.50 13.55 20.28
C PHE A 348 -51.61 14.56 19.13
N LEU A 349 -50.65 14.55 18.19
CA LEU A 349 -50.65 15.45 17.05
C LEU A 349 -51.85 15.22 16.12
N LEU A 350 -52.17 13.95 15.85
CA LEU A 350 -53.36 13.60 15.07
C LEU A 350 -54.66 14.02 15.76
N ALA A 351 -54.75 13.90 17.09
CA ALA A 351 -55.91 14.37 17.85
C ALA A 351 -56.06 15.90 17.73
N CYS A 352 -54.97 16.65 17.95
CA CYS A 352 -54.96 18.10 17.80
C CYS A 352 -55.41 18.53 16.39
N LEU A 353 -54.83 17.94 15.34
CA LEU A 353 -55.20 18.22 13.95
C LEU A 353 -56.65 17.83 13.64
N GLY A 354 -57.12 16.68 14.13
CA GLY A 354 -58.49 16.22 13.93
C GLY A 354 -59.53 17.16 14.54
N PHE A 355 -59.26 17.66 15.75
CA PHE A 355 -60.16 18.65 16.40
C PHE A 355 -60.08 20.03 15.74
N LEU A 356 -58.91 20.46 15.25
CA LEU A 356 -58.79 21.69 14.46
C LEU A 356 -59.59 21.59 13.15
N ALA A 357 -59.49 20.47 12.44
CA ALA A 357 -60.25 20.24 11.21
C ALA A 357 -61.77 20.21 11.44
N LYS A 358 -62.21 19.60 12.55
CA LYS A 358 -63.63 19.56 12.93
C LYS A 358 -64.19 20.97 13.22
N GLU A 359 -63.45 21.81 13.95
CA GLU A 359 -63.90 23.16 14.29
C GLU A 359 -63.87 24.11 13.08
N ASN A 360 -63.02 23.86 12.08
CA ASN A 360 -62.99 24.63 10.83
C ASN A 360 -64.06 24.17 9.81
N SER A 361 -64.61 22.97 9.98
CA SER A 361 -65.65 22.41 9.11
C SER A 361 -67.07 22.74 9.59
N ASN A 362 -67.23 23.03 10.88
CA ASN A 362 -68.46 23.60 11.46
C ASN A 362 -68.42 25.12 11.34
#